data_AF-A0A7M5ULW7-F1
#
_entry.id   AF-A0A7M5ULW7-F1
#
_cell.length_a   1.000
_cell.length_b   1.000
_cell.length_c   1.000
_cell.angle_alpha   90.00
_cell.angle_beta   90.00
_cell.angle_gamma   90.00
#
_symmetry.space_group_name_H-M   'P 1'
#
loop_
_entity.id
_entity.type
_entity.pdbx_description
1 polymer ?
#
loop_
_entity_poly.entity_id
_entity_poly.type
_entity_poly.pdbx_seq_one_letter_code
_entity_poly.pdbx_strand_id
1 'polypeptide(L)'
;MFRQFKVHGGTLPFTCTLDYEIIGFHHEQSTLVAKRNILKKNELKIAIQLRTFEPNGHIFTHKSTDGSAVLGLVKGKLQLTLSFLSLTQNDAATVKSNIKLDDGDWHNVEVTIKRNESEIFLNVDHEKKRFKFPDHFELIEQFGLLSSEVRFGGSTLQLPGLVSCFRKIQVDGAELSLKTGKNIK
;
A
#
# COMPACT_ATOMS: atom_id res chain seq x y z
N MET A 1 32.32 -20.47 -23.36
CA MET A 1 31.38 -21.12 -24.31
C MET A 1 30.16 -21.57 -23.51
N PHE A 2 29.10 -20.76 -23.45
CA PHE A 2 27.91 -21.06 -22.65
C PHE A 2 27.02 -22.07 -23.40
N ARG A 3 26.64 -23.16 -22.73
CA ARG A 3 25.76 -24.20 -23.29
C ARG A 3 24.35 -23.64 -23.48
N GLN A 4 23.88 -23.59 -24.72
CA GLN A 4 22.49 -23.30 -25.04
C GLN A 4 21.64 -24.54 -24.72
N PHE A 5 20.66 -24.41 -23.83
CA PHE A 5 19.63 -25.42 -23.64
C PHE A 5 18.47 -25.08 -24.58
N LYS A 6 18.20 -25.94 -25.57
CA LYS A 6 17.01 -25.83 -26.44
C LYS A 6 15.78 -26.31 -25.67
N VAL A 7 14.73 -25.51 -25.66
CA VAL A 7 13.39 -25.89 -25.18
C VAL A 7 12.47 -26.07 -26.39
N HIS A 8 11.50 -26.97 -26.30
CA HIS A 8 10.54 -27.20 -27.38
C HIS A 8 9.71 -25.92 -27.63
N GLY A 9 10.04 -25.18 -28.69
CA GLY A 9 9.28 -24.01 -29.15
C GLY A 9 10.02 -22.66 -29.17
N GLY A 10 11.28 -22.56 -28.75
CA GLY A 10 12.04 -21.30 -28.86
C GLY A 10 13.34 -21.22 -28.06
N THR A 11 14.02 -20.07 -28.16
CA THR A 11 15.24 -19.73 -27.41
C THR A 11 14.86 -18.92 -26.18
N LEU A 12 15.05 -19.46 -24.97
CA LEU A 12 15.00 -18.66 -23.74
C LEU A 12 16.27 -17.79 -23.67
N PRO A 13 16.15 -16.46 -23.56
CA PRO A 13 17.31 -15.62 -23.30
C PRO A 13 17.79 -15.81 -21.86
N PHE A 14 19.10 -15.92 -21.65
CA PHE A 14 19.71 -15.94 -20.31
C PHE A 14 19.78 -14.55 -19.66
N THR A 15 19.11 -13.56 -20.24
CA THR A 15 19.06 -12.19 -19.73
C THR A 15 17.74 -11.99 -19.00
N CYS A 16 17.81 -11.67 -17.71
CA CYS A 16 16.68 -11.16 -16.97
C CYS A 16 16.52 -9.68 -17.33
N THR A 17 15.50 -9.32 -18.12
CA THR A 17 15.16 -7.92 -18.44
C THR A 17 14.28 -7.26 -17.37
N LEU A 18 14.03 -7.95 -16.25
CA LEU A 18 13.21 -7.48 -15.15
C LEU A 18 14.09 -6.77 -14.12
N ASP A 19 14.24 -5.46 -14.31
CA ASP A 19 14.96 -4.56 -13.40
C ASP A 19 13.98 -3.96 -12.36
N TYR A 20 13.39 -4.81 -11.52
CA TYR A 20 12.55 -4.32 -10.42
C TYR A 20 13.42 -3.98 -9.21
N GLU A 21 13.37 -2.72 -8.80
CA GLU A 21 13.90 -2.29 -7.51
C GLU A 21 13.06 -2.93 -6.38
N ILE A 22 13.70 -3.79 -5.59
CA ILE A 22 13.11 -4.45 -4.43
C ILE A 22 13.57 -3.74 -3.16
N ILE A 23 12.63 -3.39 -2.29
CA ILE A 23 12.88 -2.75 -1.01
C ILE A 23 12.56 -3.73 0.12
N GLY A 24 13.53 -4.01 0.98
CA GLY A 24 13.35 -4.82 2.17
C GLY A 24 13.06 -3.98 3.42
N PHE A 25 11.99 -4.31 4.13
CA PHE A 25 11.70 -3.81 5.48
C PHE A 25 12.09 -4.92 6.45
N HIS A 26 13.29 -4.81 7.04
CA HIS A 26 13.89 -5.89 7.83
C HIS A 26 13.48 -5.88 9.31
N HIS A 27 12.99 -4.74 9.79
CA HIS A 27 12.53 -4.56 11.17
C HIS A 27 11.17 -3.85 11.17
N GLU A 28 10.41 -4.01 12.26
CA GLU A 28 9.12 -3.32 12.43
C GLU A 28 9.24 -1.79 12.47
N GLN A 29 10.45 -1.27 12.69
CA GLN A 29 10.71 0.18 12.66
C GLN A 29 11.18 0.68 11.29
N SER A 30 11.49 -0.23 10.36
CA SER A 30 11.92 0.13 9.01
C SER A 30 10.85 0.98 8.33
N THR A 31 11.27 2.10 7.74
CA THR A 31 10.34 3.07 7.17
C THR A 31 10.83 3.64 5.85
N LEU A 32 9.89 3.97 4.97
CA LEU A 32 10.13 4.65 3.70
C LEU A 32 9.11 5.77 3.55
N VAL A 33 9.56 6.98 3.26
CA VAL A 33 8.68 8.14 3.02
C VAL A 33 8.64 8.47 1.53
N ALA A 34 7.45 8.47 0.97
CA ALA A 34 7.17 8.77 -0.43
C ALA A 34 6.42 10.08 -0.57
N LYS A 35 6.82 10.91 -1.54
CA LYS A 35 6.09 12.15 -1.87
C LYS A 35 4.88 11.84 -2.74
N ARG A 36 3.81 12.60 -2.51
CA ARG A 36 2.56 12.55 -3.26
C ARG A 36 2.49 13.63 -4.32
N ASN A 37 1.61 13.42 -5.29
CA ASN A 37 1.23 14.48 -6.21
C ASN A 37 0.18 15.37 -5.52
N ILE A 38 0.57 16.57 -5.08
CA ILE A 38 -0.33 17.51 -4.39
C ILE A 38 -1.54 17.93 -5.23
N LEU A 39 -1.49 17.76 -6.56
CA LEU A 39 -2.64 18.02 -7.45
C LEU A 39 -3.73 16.96 -7.28
N LYS A 40 -3.41 15.76 -6.78
CA LYS A 40 -4.33 14.68 -6.45
C LYS A 40 -4.93 14.88 -5.05
N LYS A 41 -5.60 16.02 -4.85
CA LYS A 41 -6.15 16.44 -3.55
C LYS A 41 -7.35 15.61 -3.05
N ASN A 42 -8.11 15.02 -3.97
CA ASN A 42 -9.35 14.30 -3.67
C ASN A 42 -9.21 12.77 -3.74
N GLU A 43 -8.04 12.27 -4.13
CA GLU A 43 -7.80 10.84 -4.31
C GLU A 43 -6.44 10.50 -3.72
N LEU A 44 -6.37 9.39 -2.97
CA LEU A 44 -5.12 8.70 -2.67
C LEU A 44 -5.13 7.40 -3.44
N LYS A 45 -4.11 7.17 -4.28
CA LYS A 45 -3.91 5.88 -4.95
C LYS A 45 -2.56 5.29 -4.58
N ILE A 46 -2.55 4.07 -4.07
CA ILE A 46 -1.31 3.34 -3.75
C ILE A 46 -1.39 1.99 -4.44
N ALA A 47 -0.34 1.61 -5.15
CA ALA A 47 -0.19 0.27 -5.70
C ALA A 47 1.19 -0.28 -5.34
N ILE A 48 1.26 -1.52 -4.87
CA ILE A 48 2.50 -2.20 -4.51
C ILE A 48 2.40 -3.68 -4.91
N GLN A 49 3.55 -4.30 -5.16
CA GLN A 49 3.68 -5.74 -5.02
C GLN A 49 4.41 -6.03 -3.71
N LEU A 50 3.85 -6.93 -2.89
CA LEU A 50 4.43 -7.28 -1.59
C LEU A 50 4.52 -8.79 -1.42
N ARG A 51 5.52 -9.23 -0.67
CA ARG A 51 5.61 -10.60 -0.15
C ARG A 51 6.07 -10.60 1.31
N THR A 52 5.53 -11.54 2.10
CA THR A 52 5.91 -11.72 3.50
C THR A 52 5.49 -13.11 4.01
N PHE A 53 6.11 -13.55 5.10
CA PHE A 53 5.60 -14.64 5.94
C PHE A 53 4.95 -14.11 7.23
N GLU A 54 5.01 -12.80 7.48
CA GLU A 54 4.44 -12.19 8.67
C GLU A 54 2.93 -12.02 8.52
N PRO A 55 2.13 -12.57 9.45
CA PRO A 55 0.68 -12.45 9.37
C PRO A 55 0.16 -11.10 9.87
N ASN A 56 0.98 -10.29 10.53
CA ASN A 56 0.57 -9.01 11.10
C ASN A 56 1.64 -7.93 10.89
N GLY A 57 1.20 -6.70 10.64
CA GLY A 57 2.08 -5.54 10.53
C GLY A 57 1.55 -4.49 9.56
N HIS A 58 2.01 -3.25 9.72
CA HIS A 58 1.55 -2.13 8.91
C HIS A 58 2.36 -2.01 7.61
N ILE A 59 1.65 -1.80 6.51
CA ILE A 59 2.21 -1.65 5.17
C ILE A 59 2.40 -0.18 4.86
N PHE A 60 1.37 0.65 5.08
CA PHE A 60 1.50 2.09 4.95
C PHE A 60 0.61 2.83 5.95
N THR A 61 1.02 4.05 6.26
CA THR A 61 0.22 5.07 6.94
C THR A 61 0.19 6.33 6.09
N HIS A 62 -1.00 6.88 5.88
CA HIS A 62 -1.21 8.17 5.27
C HIS A 62 -2.01 9.08 6.21
N LYS A 63 -1.52 10.30 6.42
CA LYS A 63 -2.21 11.28 7.28
C LYS A 63 -3.02 12.26 6.46
N SER A 64 -4.06 12.79 7.07
CA SER A 64 -4.78 13.96 6.63
C SER A 64 -4.93 14.95 7.78
N THR A 65 -5.49 16.14 7.52
CA THR A 65 -5.72 17.14 8.56
C THR A 65 -6.63 16.61 9.67
N ASP A 66 -7.62 15.80 9.29
CA ASP A 66 -8.70 15.39 10.18
C ASP A 66 -8.77 13.85 10.32
N GLY A 67 -7.65 13.15 10.07
CA GLY A 67 -7.64 11.70 10.14
C GLY A 67 -6.37 11.00 9.70
N SER A 68 -6.47 9.69 9.55
CA SER A 68 -5.43 8.86 8.96
C SER A 68 -5.99 7.61 8.30
N ALA A 69 -5.31 7.15 7.25
CA ALA A 69 -5.55 5.87 6.60
C ALA A 69 -4.36 4.95 6.87
N VAL A 70 -4.64 3.76 7.39
CA VAL A 70 -3.63 2.78 7.77
C VAL A 70 -3.97 1.46 7.07
N LEU A 71 -3.05 0.96 6.25
CA LEU A 71 -3.14 -0.38 5.65
C LEU A 71 -2.16 -1.31 6.36
N GLY A 72 -2.60 -2.52 6.68
CA GLY A 72 -1.74 -3.56 7.21
C GLY A 72 -2.31 -4.96 7.01
N LEU A 73 -1.54 -5.97 7.43
CA LEU A 73 -2.03 -7.32 7.57
C LEU A 73 -2.55 -7.56 9.00
N VAL A 74 -3.68 -8.26 9.08
CA VAL A 74 -4.24 -8.78 10.33
C VAL A 74 -4.61 -10.24 10.08
N LYS A 75 -3.93 -11.18 10.75
CA LYS A 75 -4.08 -12.63 10.54
C LYS A 75 -3.90 -13.04 9.07
N GLY A 76 -2.91 -12.44 8.41
CA GLY A 76 -2.51 -12.69 7.04
C GLY A 76 -3.36 -11.99 5.98
N LYS A 77 -4.43 -11.28 6.35
CA LYS A 77 -5.33 -10.61 5.40
C LYS A 77 -5.16 -9.11 5.45
N LEU A 78 -5.30 -8.45 4.30
CA LEU A 78 -5.28 -6.99 4.25
C LEU A 78 -6.48 -6.37 4.96
N GLN A 79 -6.18 -5.34 5.75
CA GLN A 79 -7.14 -4.48 6.41
C GLN A 79 -6.72 -3.02 6.22
N LEU A 80 -7.60 -2.23 5.61
CA LEU A 80 -7.51 -0.78 5.55
C LEU A 80 -8.41 -0.18 6.62
N THR A 81 -7.86 0.66 7.48
CA THR A 81 -8.60 1.40 8.51
C THR A 81 -8.48 2.89 8.24
N LEU A 82 -9.61 3.60 8.15
CA LEU A 82 -9.65 5.06 8.17
C LEU A 82 -10.14 5.49 9.55
N SER A 83 -9.40 6.40 10.18
CA SER A 83 -9.77 7.04 11.44
C SER A 83 -10.02 8.52 11.19
N PHE A 84 -11.09 9.04 11.79
CA PHE A 84 -11.49 10.44 11.69
C PHE A 84 -11.29 11.12 13.06
N LEU A 85 -10.84 12.37 13.06
CA LEU A 85 -10.60 13.18 14.27
C LEU A 85 -11.84 13.99 14.69
N SER A 86 -12.91 13.96 13.90
CA SER A 86 -14.15 14.71 14.18
C SER A 86 -14.73 14.34 15.56
N LEU A 87 -15.11 15.36 16.34
CA LEU A 87 -15.65 15.23 17.69
C LEU A 87 -17.05 14.60 17.75
N THR A 88 -17.70 14.39 16.60
CA THR A 88 -19.11 13.96 16.53
C THR A 88 -19.30 12.46 16.33
N GLN A 89 -18.27 11.71 15.94
CA GLN A 89 -18.31 10.26 15.80
C GLN A 89 -16.88 9.73 15.84
N ASN A 90 -16.55 8.95 16.87
CA ASN A 90 -15.25 8.27 17.01
C ASN A 90 -15.18 7.03 16.09
N ASP A 91 -15.66 7.19 14.86
CA ASP A 91 -15.93 6.10 13.96
C ASP A 91 -14.69 5.81 13.12
N ALA A 92 -14.32 4.54 13.06
CA ALA A 92 -13.31 4.05 12.16
C ALA A 92 -13.97 3.21 11.08
N ALA A 93 -13.72 3.53 9.81
CA ALA A 93 -14.16 2.69 8.70
C ALA A 93 -13.09 1.63 8.42
N THR A 94 -13.50 0.36 8.33
CA THR A 94 -12.58 -0.75 8.07
C THR A 94 -13.01 -1.54 6.84
N VAL A 95 -12.10 -1.69 5.89
CA VAL A 95 -12.29 -2.50 4.67
C VAL A 95 -11.28 -3.64 4.70
N LYS A 96 -11.73 -4.88 4.52
CA LYS A 96 -10.90 -6.08 4.60
C LYS A 96 -10.95 -6.89 3.31
N SER A 97 -9.81 -7.48 2.96
CA SER A 97 -9.73 -8.56 1.98
C SER A 97 -10.04 -9.91 2.61
N ASN A 98 -10.36 -10.90 1.78
CA ASN A 98 -10.48 -12.30 2.17
C ASN A 98 -9.24 -13.13 1.84
N ILE A 99 -8.38 -12.63 0.94
CA ILE A 99 -7.14 -13.26 0.51
C ILE A 99 -6.10 -13.20 1.64
N LYS A 100 -5.36 -14.29 1.83
CA LYS A 100 -4.19 -14.33 2.70
C LYS A 100 -2.93 -14.01 1.88
N LEU A 101 -2.01 -13.23 2.45
CA LEU A 101 -0.80 -12.72 1.79
C LEU A 101 0.50 -13.13 2.53
N ASP A 102 0.38 -14.00 3.54
CA ASP A 102 1.45 -14.45 4.44
C ASP A 102 2.09 -15.78 3.99
N ASP A 103 2.04 -16.10 2.69
CA ASP A 103 2.55 -17.35 2.11
C ASP A 103 3.97 -17.24 1.52
N GLY A 104 4.55 -16.04 1.52
CA GLY A 104 5.89 -15.75 0.98
C GLY A 104 5.92 -15.42 -0.52
N ASP A 105 4.81 -15.55 -1.23
CA ASP A 105 4.70 -15.22 -2.65
C ASP A 105 4.40 -13.72 -2.88
N TRP A 106 4.60 -13.27 -4.12
CA TRP A 106 4.33 -11.89 -4.50
C TRP A 106 2.85 -11.68 -4.80
N HIS A 107 2.20 -10.80 -4.04
CA HIS A 107 0.82 -10.37 -4.25
C HIS A 107 0.75 -8.94 -4.78
N ASN A 108 -0.24 -8.67 -5.62
CA ASN A 108 -0.56 -7.32 -6.09
C ASN A 108 -1.58 -6.69 -5.14
N VAL A 109 -1.28 -5.50 -4.65
CA VAL A 109 -2.15 -4.75 -3.74
C VAL A 109 -2.34 -3.34 -4.26
N GLU A 110 -3.59 -2.93 -4.45
CA GLU A 110 -3.95 -1.58 -4.87
C GLU A 110 -5.05 -1.04 -3.96
N VAL A 111 -4.84 0.16 -3.45
CA VAL A 111 -5.80 0.91 -2.63
C VAL A 111 -6.08 2.23 -3.32
N THR A 112 -7.36 2.55 -3.49
CA THR A 112 -7.79 3.88 -3.93
C THR A 112 -8.81 4.41 -2.95
N ILE A 113 -8.55 5.58 -2.37
CA ILE A 113 -9.50 6.33 -1.53
C ILE A 113 -9.93 7.55 -2.33
N LYS A 114 -11.20 7.60 -2.72
CA LYS A 114 -11.81 8.72 -3.44
C LYS A 114 -12.68 9.53 -2.49
N ARG A 115 -12.17 10.66 -2.02
CA ARG A 115 -12.82 11.50 -1.01
C ARG A 115 -14.08 12.19 -1.51
N ASN A 116 -14.07 12.65 -2.77
CA ASN A 116 -15.20 13.33 -3.41
C ASN A 116 -16.36 12.39 -3.73
N GLU A 117 -16.07 11.11 -3.97
CA GLU A 117 -17.07 10.07 -4.25
C GLU A 117 -17.49 9.34 -2.97
N SER A 118 -16.86 9.62 -1.82
CA SER A 118 -17.06 8.87 -0.58
C SER A 118 -16.90 7.36 -0.78
N GLU A 119 -15.85 6.96 -1.51
CA GLU A 119 -15.62 5.57 -1.92
C GLU A 119 -14.18 5.11 -1.68
N ILE A 120 -14.05 3.83 -1.33
CA ILE A 120 -12.79 3.12 -1.16
C ILE A 120 -12.80 1.89 -2.04
N PHE A 121 -11.69 1.66 -2.73
CA PHE A 121 -11.41 0.45 -3.47
C PHE A 121 -10.17 -0.22 -2.88
N LEU A 122 -10.29 -1.51 -2.56
CA LEU A 122 -9.20 -2.37 -2.11
C LEU A 122 -9.14 -3.58 -3.04
N ASN A 123 -8.11 -3.62 -3.89
CA ASN A 123 -7.88 -4.70 -4.83
C ASN A 123 -6.66 -5.50 -4.36
N VAL A 124 -6.81 -6.82 -4.32
CA VAL A 124 -5.77 -7.77 -3.91
C VAL A 124 -5.80 -8.91 -4.91
N ASP A 125 -4.74 -9.06 -5.70
CA ASP A 125 -4.66 -9.98 -6.82
C ASP A 125 -5.92 -9.96 -7.71
N HIS A 126 -6.81 -10.94 -7.51
CA HIS A 126 -8.06 -11.12 -8.25
C HIS A 126 -9.31 -10.69 -7.47
N GLU A 127 -9.20 -10.40 -6.17
CA GLU A 127 -10.30 -9.87 -5.36
C GLU A 127 -10.36 -8.34 -5.43
N LYS A 128 -11.58 -7.81 -5.66
CA LYS A 128 -11.86 -6.38 -5.62
C LYS A 128 -12.93 -6.11 -4.57
N LYS A 129 -12.63 -5.22 -3.63
CA LYS A 129 -13.59 -4.71 -2.65
C LYS A 129 -13.89 -3.25 -2.95
N ARG A 130 -15.16 -2.90 -2.94
CA ARG A 130 -15.65 -1.52 -2.97
C ARG A 130 -16.40 -1.26 -1.67
N PHE A 131 -16.10 -0.15 -1.03
CA PHE A 131 -16.83 0.35 0.12
C PHE A 131 -17.29 1.77 -0.18
N LYS A 132 -18.60 2.01 -0.08
CA LYS A 132 -19.20 3.33 -0.26
C LYS A 132 -19.74 3.78 1.10
N PHE A 133 -19.37 4.98 1.54
CA PHE A 133 -19.95 5.54 2.75
C PHE A 133 -21.43 5.91 2.52
N PRO A 134 -22.26 5.93 3.57
CA PRO A 134 -23.63 6.42 3.47
C PRO A 134 -23.69 7.83 2.87
N ASP A 135 -24.78 8.18 2.18
CA ASP A 135 -24.87 9.46 1.45
C ASP A 135 -24.79 10.70 2.36
N HIS A 136 -25.05 10.56 3.66
CA HIS A 136 -24.90 11.62 4.66
C HIS A 136 -23.47 11.74 5.24
N PHE A 137 -22.56 10.85 4.84
CA PHE A 137 -21.17 10.86 5.26
C PHE A 137 -20.28 11.28 4.10
N GLU A 138 -19.77 12.51 4.18
CA GLU A 138 -18.86 13.07 3.19
C GLU A 138 -17.41 12.85 3.61
N LEU A 139 -16.72 11.93 2.92
CA LEU A 139 -15.33 11.62 3.25
C LEU A 139 -14.41 12.82 3.00
N ILE A 140 -14.76 13.71 2.08
CA ILE A 140 -14.01 14.94 1.84
C ILE A 140 -14.02 15.87 3.06
N GLU A 141 -15.11 15.92 3.81
CA GLU A 141 -15.22 16.74 5.02
C GLU A 141 -14.58 16.04 6.22
N GLN A 142 -14.93 14.77 6.46
CA GLN A 142 -14.51 14.04 7.66
C GLN A 142 -13.04 13.65 7.66
N PHE A 143 -12.45 13.41 6.49
CA PHE A 143 -11.04 13.05 6.37
C PHE A 143 -10.13 14.25 6.19
N GLY A 144 -10.64 15.40 5.72
CA GLY A 144 -9.83 16.61 5.56
C GLY A 144 -8.69 16.49 4.54
N LEU A 145 -7.86 17.52 4.43
CA LEU A 145 -6.82 17.61 3.41
C LEU A 145 -5.76 16.51 3.56
N LEU A 146 -5.44 15.85 2.45
CA LEU A 146 -4.44 14.81 2.43
C LEU A 146 -3.02 15.37 2.58
N SER A 147 -2.18 14.71 3.37
CA SER A 147 -0.73 15.01 3.46
C SER A 147 -0.06 14.90 2.09
N SER A 148 1.08 15.58 1.93
CA SER A 148 1.97 15.47 0.76
C SER A 148 2.91 14.26 0.82
N GLU A 149 2.87 13.50 1.91
CA GLU A 149 3.74 12.34 2.14
C GLU A 149 2.94 11.10 2.56
N VAL A 150 3.30 9.94 2.01
CA VAL A 150 2.88 8.61 2.46
C VAL A 150 4.07 7.93 3.13
N ARG A 151 3.83 7.23 4.23
CA ARG A 151 4.86 6.42 4.89
C ARG A 151 4.56 4.94 4.68
N PHE A 152 5.53 4.19 4.19
CA PHE A 152 5.52 2.73 4.10
C PHE A 152 6.31 2.11 5.25
N GLY A 153 5.91 0.92 5.69
CA GLY A 153 6.48 0.23 6.85
C GLY A 153 6.02 0.83 8.18
N GLY A 154 6.90 0.81 9.17
CA GLY A 154 6.62 1.31 10.52
C GLY A 154 6.42 2.82 10.54
N SER A 155 5.47 3.29 11.35
CA SER A 155 5.26 4.74 11.55
C SER A 155 5.49 5.19 12.98
N THR A 156 5.12 4.39 13.99
CA THR A 156 5.31 4.67 15.42
C THR A 156 5.49 3.35 16.16
N LEU A 157 5.85 3.39 17.44
CA LEU A 157 5.88 2.19 18.28
C LEU A 157 4.52 1.48 18.36
N GLN A 158 3.42 2.22 18.23
CA GLN A 158 2.06 1.68 18.22
C GLN A 158 1.63 1.17 16.83
N LEU A 159 2.36 1.54 15.78
CA LEU A 159 2.13 1.12 14.40
C LEU A 159 3.39 0.46 13.84
N PRO A 160 3.76 -0.74 14.36
CA PRO A 160 4.90 -1.50 13.86
C PRO A 160 4.68 -1.91 12.40
N GLY A 161 5.72 -1.74 11.60
CA GLY A 161 5.74 -2.08 10.19
C GLY A 161 5.78 -3.58 9.94
N LEU A 162 5.26 -3.98 8.78
CA LEU A 162 5.32 -5.34 8.30
C LEU A 162 6.75 -5.66 7.83
N VAL A 163 7.38 -6.67 8.42
CA VAL A 163 8.63 -7.22 7.89
C VAL A 163 8.31 -7.88 6.55
N SER A 164 8.78 -7.28 5.46
CA SER A 164 8.31 -7.63 4.11
C SER A 164 9.25 -7.09 3.03
N CYS A 165 9.07 -7.59 1.81
CA CYS A 165 9.71 -7.02 0.62
C CYS A 165 8.64 -6.36 -0.26
N PHE A 166 8.89 -5.13 -0.72
CA PHE A 166 8.05 -4.43 -1.68
C PHE A 166 8.78 -4.25 -3.02
N ARG A 167 8.01 -4.20 -4.11
CA ARG A 167 8.47 -3.75 -5.44
C ARG A 167 7.32 -3.07 -6.18
N LYS A 168 7.62 -2.36 -7.28
CA LYS A 168 6.63 -1.61 -8.07
C LYS A 168 5.77 -0.67 -7.20
N ILE A 169 6.41 0.05 -6.29
CA ILE A 169 5.70 0.95 -5.39
C ILE A 169 5.26 2.17 -6.19
N GLN A 170 3.96 2.43 -6.19
CA GLN A 170 3.36 3.58 -6.86
C GLN A 170 2.52 4.38 -5.88
N VAL A 171 2.66 5.70 -5.95
CA VAL A 171 1.86 6.66 -5.19
C VAL A 171 1.27 7.67 -6.16
N ASP A 172 -0.04 7.79 -6.16
CA ASP A 172 -0.84 8.60 -7.09
C ASP A 172 -0.52 8.33 -8.57
N GLY A 173 -0.16 7.09 -8.88
CA GLY A 173 0.19 6.61 -10.22
C GLY A 173 1.66 6.83 -10.63
N ALA A 174 2.45 7.51 -9.82
CA ALA A 174 3.89 7.67 -10.05
C ALA A 174 4.67 6.54 -9.36
N GLU A 175 5.54 5.86 -10.10
CA GLU A 175 6.44 4.84 -9.55
C GLU A 175 7.59 5.48 -8.77
N LEU A 176 7.84 4.93 -7.57
CA LEU A 176 8.92 5.38 -6.71
C LEU A 176 10.22 4.70 -7.13
N SER A 177 11.19 5.50 -7.58
CA SER A 177 12.57 5.03 -7.79
C SER A 177 13.42 5.31 -6.55
N LEU A 178 14.19 4.31 -6.13
CA LEU A 178 15.17 4.39 -5.04
C LEU A 178 16.25 5.43 -5.27
N LYS A 179 16.51 5.83 -6.53
CA LYS A 179 17.40 6.96 -6.85
C LYS A 179 16.89 8.30 -6.32
N THR A 180 15.61 8.38 -5.98
CA THR A 180 14.92 9.58 -5.48
C THR A 180 14.36 9.43 -4.05
N GLY A 181 14.40 8.23 -3.47
CA GLY A 181 13.92 7.96 -2.11
C GLY A 181 14.97 8.30 -1.05
N LYS A 182 14.67 9.22 -0.14
CA LYS A 182 15.55 9.55 0.99
C LYS A 182 15.37 8.52 2.11
N ASN A 183 16.50 7.92 2.51
CA ASN A 183 16.76 7.15 3.75
C ASN A 183 15.77 6.03 4.10
N ILE A 184 16.18 4.79 3.82
CA ILE A 184 15.74 3.62 4.59
C ILE A 184 16.56 3.67 5.89
N LYS A 185 15.92 3.92 7.04
CA LYS A 185 16.53 3.74 8.36
C LYS A 185 15.91 2.53 9.04
#